data_AF-A0A1V2DSQ5-F1
#
_entry.id   AF-A0A1V2DSQ5-F1
#
_cell.length_a   1.000
_cell.length_b   1.000
_cell.length_c   1.000
_cell.angle_alpha   90.00
_cell.angle_beta   90.00
_cell.angle_gamma   90.00
#
_symmetry.space_group_name_H-M   'P 1'
#
loop_
_entity.id
_entity.type
_entity.pdbx_description
1 polymer ?
#
loop_
_entity_poly.entity_id
_entity_poly.type
_entity_poly.pdbx_seq_one_letter_code
_entity_poly.pdbx_strand_id
1 'polypeptide(L)'
;MAGAVVLAAAGALPWGVGYLTETQWRQAVTEVNDAQPFLQLETEQYDRGILGARVRLTAIVTLPETHEQRRLEFLGDVSHGMTGSLMVLEPATGWAPEGADWFPEEPPRLTLESRVWGTARLALAIPETRIRDDNSGEVLTTSAGEAWLEARDAGSQLDMFMALPRLALTGPDAEVTVAGIEMDQSMEHLLGDLWLGGGAFRIENVSVRPGAGAPVVLSGLAILSDSEAHDDRSRLDSSLTVTLSELTLPQGSYGPHHVEFVLHDLEVHSWNRFSNALTGLQNLALTDGDPDVEAQARVMQELMASFQDVAAAGFSLGFPRVSLATPEGEVRAEAEVHHPELTPDERAAMLLVMQRLSGNLDLSLPLALAEEYPALRMQLAPLIKQGLLVQEGDRLTLAATLADLVVTVNGEEFPLPPVL
;
A
#
# COMPACT_ATOMS: atom_id res chain seq x y z
N MET A 1 -47.83 6.33 32.91
CA MET A 1 -46.73 5.40 33.24
C MET A 1 -45.97 4.91 32.00
N ALA A 2 -46.63 4.45 30.93
CA ALA A 2 -45.95 4.08 29.68
C ALA A 2 -45.08 5.21 29.07
N GLY A 3 -45.54 6.46 29.04
CA GLY A 3 -44.74 7.60 28.55
C GLY A 3 -43.53 7.96 29.42
N ALA A 4 -43.57 7.70 30.74
CA ALA A 4 -42.43 7.93 31.63
C ALA A 4 -41.38 6.81 31.51
N VAL A 5 -41.81 5.58 31.21
CA VAL A 5 -40.91 4.45 30.92
C VAL A 5 -40.24 4.60 29.55
N VAL A 6 -40.96 5.12 28.54
CA VAL A 6 -40.39 5.45 27.23
C VAL A 6 -39.40 6.62 27.30
N LEU A 7 -39.68 7.66 28.10
CA LEU A 7 -38.74 8.77 28.33
C LEU A 7 -37.53 8.36 29.17
N ALA A 8 -37.70 7.49 30.17
CA ALA A 8 -36.58 6.95 30.95
C ALA A 8 -35.71 6.00 30.11
N ALA A 9 -36.32 5.17 29.26
CA ALA A 9 -35.60 4.33 28.31
C ALA A 9 -34.89 5.19 27.24
N ALA A 10 -35.55 6.22 26.71
CA ALA A 10 -34.95 7.15 25.75
C ALA A 10 -33.80 7.97 26.36
N GLY A 11 -33.88 8.35 27.63
CA GLY A 11 -32.79 9.02 28.35
C GLY A 11 -31.62 8.10 28.74
N ALA A 12 -31.87 6.80 28.89
CA ALA A 12 -30.84 5.79 29.17
C ALA A 12 -30.11 5.31 27.90
N LEU A 13 -30.71 5.48 26.71
CA LEU A 13 -30.13 5.08 25.44
C LEU A 13 -28.81 5.82 25.14
N PRO A 14 -28.71 7.16 25.22
CA PRO A 14 -27.43 7.87 25.09
C PRO A 14 -26.38 7.41 26.10
N TRP A 15 -26.77 7.10 27.34
CA TRP A 15 -25.84 6.59 28.36
C TRP A 15 -25.30 5.19 28.00
N GLY A 16 -26.17 4.31 27.50
CA GLY A 16 -25.80 2.98 27.04
C GLY A 16 -24.92 3.02 25.79
N VAL A 17 -25.24 3.90 24.84
CA VAL A 17 -24.40 4.19 23.67
C VAL A 17 -23.04 4.70 24.11
N GLY A 18 -22.98 5.61 25.09
CA GLY A 18 -21.71 6.11 25.63
C GLY A 18 -20.87 5.02 26.30
N TYR A 19 -21.48 4.08 27.03
CA TYR A 19 -20.77 2.93 27.59
C TYR A 19 -20.21 2.00 26.49
N LEU A 20 -20.99 1.77 25.43
CA LEU A 20 -20.54 0.98 24.29
C LEU A 20 -19.39 1.68 23.56
N THR A 21 -19.49 2.99 23.32
CA THR A 21 -18.44 3.78 22.69
C THR A 21 -17.15 3.79 23.50
N GLU A 22 -17.22 3.93 24.84
CA GLU A 22 -16.04 3.81 25.72
C GLU A 22 -15.38 2.43 25.60
N THR A 23 -16.20 1.38 25.54
CA THR A 23 -15.73 -0.01 25.42
C THR A 23 -15.07 -0.26 24.06
N GLN A 24 -15.74 0.13 22.97
CA GLN A 24 -15.24 0.03 21.59
C GLN A 24 -13.96 0.85 21.40
N TRP A 25 -13.88 2.04 22.00
CA TRP A 25 -12.67 2.86 21.96
C TRP A 25 -11.49 2.19 22.64
N ARG A 26 -11.67 1.63 23.84
CA ARG A 26 -10.59 0.90 24.54
C ARG A 26 -10.12 -0.30 23.75
N GLN A 27 -11.05 -1.06 23.16
CA GLN A 27 -10.72 -2.20 22.31
C GLN A 27 -9.93 -1.75 21.08
N ALA A 28 -10.38 -0.71 20.38
CA ALA A 28 -9.67 -0.17 19.21
C ALA A 28 -8.26 0.33 19.57
N VAL A 29 -8.07 0.98 20.73
CA VAL A 29 -6.74 1.38 21.20
C VAL A 29 -5.84 0.17 21.44
N THR A 30 -6.36 -0.89 22.05
CA THR A 30 -5.60 -2.14 22.24
C THR A 30 -5.24 -2.77 20.90
N GLU A 31 -6.20 -2.91 19.98
CA GLU A 31 -5.98 -3.51 18.66
C GLU A 31 -4.97 -2.72 17.82
N VAL A 32 -5.03 -1.37 17.83
CA VAL A 32 -4.03 -0.53 17.15
C VAL A 32 -2.64 -0.74 17.76
N ASN A 33 -2.53 -0.75 19.08
CA ASN A 33 -1.24 -0.92 19.76
C ASN A 33 -0.63 -2.31 19.55
N ASP A 34 -1.47 -3.35 19.43
CA ASP A 34 -1.03 -4.72 19.18
C ASP A 34 -0.64 -4.92 17.71
N ALA A 35 -1.30 -4.23 16.77
CA ALA A 35 -1.09 -4.40 15.33
C ALA A 35 -0.03 -3.46 14.72
N GLN A 36 0.20 -2.28 15.30
CA GLN A 36 1.04 -1.23 14.69
C GLN A 36 2.31 -0.95 15.51
N PRO A 37 3.50 -1.37 15.05
CA PRO A 37 4.75 -1.12 15.77
C PRO A 37 5.18 0.36 15.74
N PHE A 38 4.65 1.15 14.81
CA PHE A 38 5.02 2.55 14.60
C PHE A 38 4.04 3.57 15.16
N LEU A 39 2.87 3.13 15.65
CA LEU A 39 1.85 4.00 16.22
C LEU A 39 1.31 3.36 17.51
N GLN A 40 1.45 4.08 18.62
CA GLN A 40 0.81 3.73 19.88
C GLN A 40 -0.16 4.82 20.31
N LEU A 41 -1.33 4.42 20.79
CA LEU A 41 -2.35 5.29 21.34
C LEU A 41 -2.43 5.07 22.85
N GLU A 42 -2.31 6.16 23.61
CA GLU A 42 -2.53 6.19 25.05
C GLU A 42 -3.79 7.01 25.34
N THR A 43 -4.76 6.42 26.04
CA THR A 43 -5.92 7.18 26.55
C THR A 43 -5.63 7.57 28.00
N GLU A 44 -5.34 8.84 28.23
CA GLU A 44 -4.99 9.36 29.56
C GLU A 44 -6.23 9.50 30.45
N GLN A 45 -7.32 10.02 29.87
CA GLN A 45 -8.55 10.30 30.59
C GLN A 45 -9.76 10.14 29.67
N TYR A 46 -10.82 9.50 30.18
CA TYR A 46 -12.12 9.38 29.51
C TYR A 46 -13.23 9.75 30.52
N ASP A 47 -13.65 11.01 30.51
CA ASP A 47 -14.65 11.53 31.43
C ASP A 47 -16.06 11.39 30.82
N ARG A 48 -16.72 10.26 31.08
CA ARG A 48 -18.03 9.95 30.52
C ARG A 48 -19.18 10.62 31.28
N GLY A 49 -19.98 11.40 30.57
CA GLY A 49 -21.29 11.92 31.00
C GLY A 49 -22.46 11.13 30.38
N ILE A 50 -23.68 11.66 30.53
CA ILE A 50 -24.90 10.99 30.01
C ILE A 50 -25.08 11.22 28.51
N LEU A 51 -24.84 12.44 28.04
CA LEU A 51 -25.05 12.86 26.63
C LEU A 51 -23.73 13.07 25.87
N GLY A 52 -22.60 12.90 26.53
CA GLY A 52 -21.29 13.10 25.93
C GLY A 52 -20.16 12.75 26.89
N ALA A 53 -18.93 12.82 26.39
CA ALA A 53 -17.71 12.56 27.15
C ALA A 53 -16.59 13.50 26.70
N ARG A 54 -15.55 13.64 27.53
CA ARG A 54 -14.28 14.24 27.10
C ARG A 54 -13.19 13.20 27.17
N VAL A 55 -12.34 13.21 26.16
CA VAL A 55 -11.22 12.27 26.02
C VAL A 55 -9.94 13.08 25.89
N ARG A 56 -8.89 12.67 26.60
CA ARG A 56 -7.53 13.09 26.31
C ARG A 56 -6.74 11.87 25.86
N LEU A 57 -6.14 11.98 24.68
CA LEU A 57 -5.39 10.90 24.07
C LEU A 57 -4.04 11.41 23.59
N THR A 58 -3.05 10.52 23.61
CA THR A 58 -1.72 10.80 23.13
C THR A 58 -1.36 9.75 22.08
N ALA A 59 -1.10 10.20 20.86
CA ALA A 59 -0.55 9.37 19.80
C ALA A 59 0.98 9.45 19.83
N ILE A 60 1.64 8.32 19.98
CA ILE A 60 3.09 8.17 19.93
C ILE A 60 3.43 7.57 18.57
N VAL A 61 4.03 8.38 17.71
CA VAL A 61 4.49 7.98 16.38
C VAL A 61 5.98 7.71 16.44
N THR A 62 6.41 6.50 16.09
CA THR A 62 7.83 6.15 15.96
C THR A 62 8.23 6.23 14.50
N LEU A 63 9.15 7.13 14.16
CA LEU A 63 9.67 7.25 12.81
C LEU A 63 10.53 6.03 12.47
N PRO A 64 10.21 5.28 11.39
CA PRO A 64 10.88 4.01 11.09
C PRO A 64 12.36 4.17 10.74
N GLU A 65 12.75 5.31 10.14
CA GLU A 65 14.12 5.55 9.71
C GLU A 65 15.06 5.99 10.85
N THR A 66 14.53 6.77 11.79
CA THR A 66 15.34 7.41 12.85
C THR A 66 15.09 6.81 14.23
N HIS A 67 14.05 5.98 14.36
CA HIS A 67 13.48 5.52 15.62
C HIS A 67 13.09 6.66 16.59
N GLU A 68 12.99 7.89 16.09
CA GLU A 68 12.57 9.04 16.89
C GLU A 68 11.06 8.93 17.20
N GLN A 69 10.70 9.09 18.47
CA GLN A 69 9.31 9.11 18.90
C GLN A 69 8.78 10.54 18.96
N ARG A 70 7.64 10.77 18.32
CA ARG A 70 6.87 12.02 18.37
C ARG A 70 5.58 11.77 19.15
N ARG A 71 5.33 12.60 20.16
CA ARG A 71 4.09 12.56 20.94
C ARG A 71 3.16 13.67 20.47
N LEU A 72 1.94 13.30 20.11
CA LEU A 72 0.88 14.21 19.65
C LEU A 72 -0.30 14.06 20.61
N GLU A 73 -0.58 15.10 21.38
CA GLU A 73 -1.72 15.13 22.30
C GLU A 73 -2.97 15.65 21.58
N PHE A 74 -4.10 14.99 21.79
CA PHE A 74 -5.40 15.42 21.30
C PHE A 74 -6.45 15.48 22.42
N LEU A 75 -7.37 16.41 22.26
CA LEU A 75 -8.58 16.55 23.03
C LEU A 75 -9.75 16.08 22.17
N GLY A 76 -10.56 15.18 22.71
CA GLY A 76 -11.75 14.63 22.07
C GLY A 76 -13.01 15.07 22.80
N ASP A 77 -13.93 15.73 22.09
CA ASP A 77 -15.28 15.99 22.58
C ASP A 77 -16.25 14.99 21.97
N VAL A 78 -16.88 14.16 22.81
CA VAL A 78 -17.78 13.09 22.40
C VAL A 78 -19.22 13.51 22.65
N SER A 79 -20.07 13.33 21.65
CA SER A 79 -21.53 13.45 21.75
C SER A 79 -22.17 12.07 21.59
N HIS A 80 -22.98 11.65 22.57
CA HIS A 80 -23.70 10.37 22.53
C HIS A 80 -25.11 10.58 21.96
N GLY A 81 -25.36 9.96 20.81
CA GLY A 81 -26.68 9.88 20.19
C GLY A 81 -27.45 8.64 20.64
N MET A 82 -28.57 8.40 19.95
CA MET A 82 -29.43 7.22 20.21
C MET A 82 -28.89 5.93 19.57
N THR A 83 -28.14 6.08 18.48
CA THR A 83 -27.70 4.98 17.61
C THR A 83 -26.19 4.95 17.41
N GLY A 84 -25.45 5.88 18.02
CA GLY A 84 -24.03 6.04 17.83
C GLY A 84 -23.47 7.27 18.55
N SER A 85 -22.16 7.43 18.50
CA SER A 85 -21.45 8.59 19.06
C SER A 85 -20.64 9.29 17.98
N LEU A 86 -20.48 10.60 18.13
CA LEU A 86 -19.57 11.41 17.34
C LEU A 86 -18.51 11.97 18.27
N MET A 87 -17.24 11.72 17.96
CA MET A 87 -16.09 12.33 18.62
C MET A 87 -15.45 13.33 17.66
N VAL A 88 -15.28 14.57 18.10
CA VAL A 88 -14.49 15.59 17.40
C VAL A 88 -13.13 15.66 18.07
N LEU A 89 -12.06 15.53 17.28
CA LEU A 89 -10.68 15.46 17.73
C LEU A 89 -9.92 16.71 17.33
N GLU A 90 -9.25 17.35 18.28
CA GLU A 90 -8.42 18.53 18.07
C GLU A 90 -7.06 18.35 18.77
N PRO A 91 -5.93 18.73 18.14
CA PRO A 91 -4.64 18.73 18.83
C PRO A 91 -4.68 19.65 20.06
N ALA A 92 -4.10 19.22 21.17
CA ALA A 92 -4.13 19.98 22.43
C ALA A 92 -3.43 21.35 22.32
N THR A 93 -2.44 21.45 21.41
CA THR A 93 -1.71 22.69 21.10
C THR A 93 -2.36 23.49 19.96
N GLY A 94 -3.49 23.05 19.43
CA GLY A 94 -4.07 23.55 18.19
C GLY A 94 -3.42 22.99 16.93
N TRP A 95 -4.10 23.16 15.79
CA TRP A 95 -3.65 22.66 14.48
C TRP A 95 -2.44 23.41 13.91
N ALA A 96 -2.17 24.62 14.40
CA ALA A 96 -1.05 25.45 13.99
C ALA A 96 -0.33 26.01 15.24
N PRO A 97 0.98 26.28 15.15
CA PRO A 97 1.71 26.98 16.21
C PRO A 97 1.04 28.31 16.58
N GLU A 98 1.22 28.75 17.83
CA GLU A 98 0.66 30.03 18.29
C GLU A 98 1.14 31.17 17.40
N GLY A 99 0.20 31.93 16.83
CA GLY A 99 0.47 33.05 15.92
C GLY A 99 0.69 32.67 14.45
N ALA A 100 0.68 31.37 14.10
CA ALA A 100 0.74 30.92 12.71
C ALA A 100 -0.65 30.89 12.07
N ASP A 101 -0.77 31.46 10.87
CA ASP A 101 -2.00 31.49 10.08
C ASP A 101 -1.98 30.41 8.99
N TRP A 102 -1.85 29.15 9.41
CA TRP A 102 -1.76 28.02 8.47
C TRP A 102 -3.08 27.73 7.77
N PHE A 103 -4.20 28.04 8.42
CA PHE A 103 -5.55 27.73 7.94
C PHE A 103 -6.39 29.03 7.97
N PRO A 104 -6.35 29.83 6.89
CA PRO A 104 -6.89 31.19 6.89
C PRO A 104 -8.42 31.27 6.98
N GLU A 105 -9.13 30.21 6.60
CA GLU A 105 -10.60 30.18 6.62
C GLU A 105 -11.16 29.46 7.86
N GLU A 106 -10.79 28.18 8.02
CA GLU A 106 -11.24 27.34 9.14
C GLU A 106 -10.16 26.29 9.46
N PRO A 107 -10.08 25.78 10.70
CA PRO A 107 -9.13 24.72 11.04
C PRO A 107 -9.55 23.35 10.46
N PRO A 108 -8.62 22.39 10.32
CA PRO A 108 -8.94 21.02 10.01
C PRO A 108 -9.94 20.41 10.99
N ARG A 109 -10.74 19.47 10.49
CA ARG A 109 -11.73 18.77 11.31
C ARG A 109 -11.52 17.27 11.23
N LEU A 110 -11.09 16.68 12.34
CA LEU A 110 -10.96 15.23 12.51
C LEU A 110 -12.14 14.71 13.35
N THR A 111 -12.90 13.78 12.80
CA THR A 111 -14.06 13.19 13.48
C THR A 111 -14.04 11.68 13.45
N LEU A 112 -14.44 11.07 14.56
CA LEU A 112 -14.71 9.63 14.65
C LEU A 112 -16.19 9.42 14.96
N GLU A 113 -16.92 8.85 14.01
CA GLU A 113 -18.29 8.37 14.23
C GLU A 113 -18.27 6.88 14.56
N SER A 114 -18.95 6.45 15.61
CA SER A 114 -19.18 5.04 15.91
C SER A 114 -20.66 4.74 16.01
N ARG A 115 -21.09 3.57 15.52
CA ARG A 115 -22.50 3.14 15.54
C ARG A 115 -22.66 1.86 16.35
N VAL A 116 -23.83 1.70 16.97
CA VAL A 116 -24.09 0.56 17.87
C VAL A 116 -24.06 -0.81 17.18
N TRP A 117 -24.16 -0.84 15.86
CA TRP A 117 -24.07 -2.05 15.05
C TRP A 117 -22.65 -2.32 14.50
N GLY A 118 -21.62 -1.67 15.02
CA GLY A 118 -20.22 -2.01 14.73
C GLY A 118 -19.60 -1.32 13.52
N THR A 119 -20.19 -0.22 13.05
CA THR A 119 -19.54 0.68 12.08
C THR A 119 -18.73 1.75 12.82
N ALA A 120 -17.51 2.03 12.37
CA ALA A 120 -16.69 3.13 12.83
C ALA A 120 -16.11 3.89 11.62
N ARG A 121 -16.30 5.21 11.57
CA ARG A 121 -15.83 6.08 10.49
C ARG A 121 -14.94 7.18 11.03
N LEU A 122 -13.68 7.17 10.65
CA LEU A 122 -12.74 8.28 10.86
C LEU A 122 -12.77 9.16 9.62
N ALA A 123 -12.98 10.47 9.79
CA ALA A 123 -13.00 11.42 8.67
C ALA A 123 -12.16 12.65 9.01
N LEU A 124 -11.36 13.09 8.06
CA LEU A 124 -10.54 14.28 8.11
C LEU A 124 -10.97 15.22 6.98
N ALA A 125 -11.51 16.38 7.34
CA ALA A 125 -11.69 17.49 6.41
C ALA A 125 -10.45 18.39 6.48
N ILE A 126 -9.77 18.56 5.35
CA ILE A 126 -8.58 19.40 5.21
C ILE A 126 -9.02 20.69 4.51
N PRO A 127 -8.94 21.86 5.16
CA PRO A 127 -9.26 23.13 4.53
C PRO A 127 -8.12 23.60 3.62
N GLU A 128 -8.31 24.73 2.93
CA GLU A 128 -7.19 25.39 2.28
C GLU A 128 -6.11 25.69 3.32
N THR A 129 -4.89 25.24 3.03
CA THR A 129 -3.76 25.37 3.95
C THR A 129 -2.66 26.17 3.28
N ARG A 130 -2.02 27.08 4.03
CA ARG A 130 -0.83 27.83 3.61
C ARG A 130 0.20 27.85 4.73
N ILE A 131 1.30 27.12 4.55
CA ILE A 131 2.42 27.11 5.49
C ILE A 131 3.60 27.81 4.82
N ARG A 132 4.17 28.81 5.49
CA ARG A 132 5.41 29.47 5.07
C ARG A 132 6.52 29.08 6.03
N ASP A 133 7.65 28.65 5.49
CA ASP A 133 8.89 28.55 6.25
C ASP A 133 9.66 29.88 6.08
N ASP A 134 9.83 30.61 7.18
CA ASP A 134 10.53 31.89 7.18
C ASP A 134 12.05 31.76 6.96
N ASN A 135 12.63 30.58 7.21
CA ASN A 135 14.06 30.33 7.03
C ASN A 135 14.41 30.02 5.57
N SER A 136 13.63 29.15 4.91
CA SER A 136 13.86 28.77 3.51
C SER A 136 13.13 29.69 2.51
N GLY A 137 12.10 30.41 2.96
CA GLY A 137 11.22 31.20 2.11
C GLY A 137 10.20 30.35 1.34
N GLU A 138 10.18 29.04 1.56
CA GLU A 138 9.27 28.11 0.91
C GLU A 138 7.84 28.28 1.42
N VAL A 139 6.88 28.01 0.53
CA VAL A 139 5.46 28.09 0.83
C VAL A 139 4.79 26.80 0.36
N LEU A 140 4.27 26.03 1.30
CA LEU A 140 3.36 24.93 1.03
C LEU A 140 1.93 25.49 0.97
N THR A 141 1.21 25.15 -0.10
CA THR A 141 -0.22 25.45 -0.27
C THR A 141 -0.97 24.19 -0.63
N THR A 142 -2.14 23.97 -0.03
CA THR A 142 -3.04 22.87 -0.39
C THR A 142 -4.44 23.42 -0.63
N SER A 143 -5.17 22.84 -1.57
CA SER A 143 -6.61 23.07 -1.68
C SER A 143 -7.34 22.39 -0.51
N ALA A 144 -8.61 22.73 -0.32
CA ALA A 144 -9.49 21.91 0.50
C ALA A 144 -9.56 20.47 -0.05
N GLY A 145 -9.56 19.50 0.84
CA GLY A 145 -9.61 18.07 0.53
C GLY A 145 -10.27 17.29 1.66
N GLU A 146 -10.46 16.00 1.44
CA GLU A 146 -11.06 15.12 2.43
C GLU A 146 -10.42 13.74 2.40
N ALA A 147 -10.39 13.10 3.56
CA ALA A 147 -10.05 11.69 3.68
C ALA A 147 -10.98 11.04 4.69
N TRP A 148 -11.36 9.80 4.44
CA TRP A 148 -12.09 9.02 5.42
C TRP A 148 -11.76 7.55 5.32
N LEU A 149 -11.91 6.88 6.45
CA LEU A 149 -11.76 5.45 6.61
C LEU A 149 -12.99 4.96 7.36
N GLU A 150 -13.63 3.91 6.87
CA GLU A 150 -14.81 3.30 7.47
C GLU A 150 -14.59 1.81 7.67
N ALA A 151 -14.55 1.40 8.92
CA ALA A 151 -14.57 0.00 9.32
C ALA A 151 -16.02 -0.45 9.55
N ARG A 152 -16.41 -1.59 8.98
CA ARG A 152 -17.71 -2.25 9.20
C ARG A 152 -17.50 -3.66 9.73
N ASP A 153 -18.58 -4.25 10.23
CA ASP A 153 -18.61 -5.64 10.72
C ASP A 153 -17.49 -5.94 11.71
N ALA A 154 -17.31 -5.06 12.70
CA ALA A 154 -16.25 -5.13 13.71
C ALA A 154 -14.82 -5.13 13.11
N GLY A 155 -14.65 -4.47 11.97
CA GLY A 155 -13.36 -4.32 11.30
C GLY A 155 -13.10 -5.35 10.21
N SER A 156 -13.96 -6.33 9.96
CA SER A 156 -13.75 -7.30 8.88
C SER A 156 -13.98 -6.71 7.47
N GLN A 157 -14.50 -5.49 7.39
CA GLN A 157 -14.59 -4.72 6.15
C GLN A 157 -14.02 -3.33 6.37
N LEU A 158 -13.29 -2.82 5.39
CA LEU A 158 -12.62 -1.53 5.43
C LEU A 158 -12.79 -0.79 4.11
N ASP A 159 -13.44 0.37 4.15
CA ASP A 159 -13.46 1.30 3.03
C ASP A 159 -12.58 2.51 3.33
N MET A 160 -11.87 3.00 2.33
CA MET A 160 -10.97 4.14 2.43
C MET A 160 -11.17 5.05 1.23
N PHE A 161 -11.17 6.35 1.49
CA PHE A 161 -11.26 7.37 0.46
C PHE A 161 -10.35 8.54 0.80
N MET A 162 -9.76 9.14 -0.22
CA MET A 162 -9.03 10.40 -0.12
C MET A 162 -9.19 11.17 -1.42
N ALA A 163 -9.44 12.47 -1.30
CA ALA A 163 -9.40 13.40 -2.41
C ALA A 163 -8.68 14.68 -1.98
N LEU A 164 -7.55 14.97 -2.64
CA LEU A 164 -6.81 16.22 -2.49
C LEU A 164 -6.59 16.84 -3.89
N PRO A 165 -7.42 17.84 -4.27
CA PRO A 165 -7.38 18.43 -5.60
C PRO A 165 -6.04 19.06 -5.97
N ARG A 166 -5.34 19.70 -5.02
CA ARG A 166 -4.04 20.32 -5.29
C ARG A 166 -3.18 20.43 -4.04
N LEU A 167 -1.90 20.13 -4.20
CA LEU A 167 -0.81 20.44 -3.29
C LEU A 167 0.30 21.13 -4.08
N ALA A 168 0.84 22.25 -3.58
CA ALA A 168 1.94 22.95 -4.23
C ALA A 168 2.95 23.45 -3.21
N LEU A 169 4.23 23.13 -3.44
CA LEU A 169 5.38 23.65 -2.71
C LEU A 169 6.10 24.64 -3.62
N THR A 170 6.12 25.92 -3.23
CA THR A 170 6.79 26.98 -3.98
C THR A 170 7.99 27.48 -3.20
N GLY A 171 9.20 27.31 -3.74
CA GLY A 171 10.44 27.80 -3.16
C GLY A 171 11.22 28.69 -4.13
N PRO A 172 12.37 29.25 -3.69
CA PRO A 172 13.25 30.02 -4.56
C PRO A 172 13.89 29.16 -5.67
N ASP A 173 14.15 27.87 -5.38
CA ASP A 173 14.90 26.98 -6.27
C ASP A 173 14.00 26.10 -7.14
N ALA A 174 12.74 25.87 -6.74
CA ALA A 174 11.78 25.07 -7.50
C ALA A 174 10.33 25.33 -7.08
N GLU A 175 9.41 25.10 -8.00
CA GLU A 175 7.98 24.91 -7.74
C GLU A 175 7.61 23.46 -8.02
N VAL A 176 7.02 22.79 -7.03
CA VAL A 176 6.44 21.45 -7.16
C VAL A 176 4.93 21.59 -7.02
N THR A 177 4.17 21.05 -7.97
CA THR A 177 2.71 20.96 -7.88
C THR A 177 2.28 19.52 -8.12
N VAL A 178 1.40 19.02 -7.27
CA VAL A 178 0.68 17.76 -7.41
C VAL A 178 -0.81 18.10 -7.48
N ALA A 179 -1.51 17.57 -8.48
CA ALA A 179 -2.93 17.83 -8.70
C ALA A 179 -3.70 16.52 -8.88
N GLY A 180 -4.96 16.55 -8.41
CA GLY A 180 -5.91 15.46 -8.54
C GLY A 180 -5.45 14.17 -7.87
N ILE A 181 -5.02 14.23 -6.60
CA ILE A 181 -4.75 13.04 -5.82
C ILE A 181 -6.09 12.45 -5.39
N GLU A 182 -6.38 11.25 -5.85
CA GLU A 182 -7.59 10.52 -5.49
C GLU A 182 -7.25 9.08 -5.10
N MET A 183 -7.90 8.58 -4.06
CA MET A 183 -7.82 7.20 -3.62
C MET A 183 -9.21 6.73 -3.23
N ASP A 184 -9.60 5.56 -3.72
CA ASP A 184 -10.79 4.84 -3.29
C ASP A 184 -10.41 3.37 -3.14
N GLN A 185 -10.77 2.75 -2.02
CA GLN A 185 -10.43 1.37 -1.75
C GLN A 185 -11.52 0.73 -0.88
N SER A 186 -11.91 -0.49 -1.22
CA SER A 186 -12.85 -1.31 -0.47
C SER A 186 -12.19 -2.66 -0.23
N MET A 187 -12.13 -3.10 1.03
CA MET A 187 -11.48 -4.34 1.42
C MET A 187 -12.34 -5.18 2.37
N GLU A 188 -12.18 -6.50 2.27
CA GLU A 188 -12.75 -7.48 3.19
C GLU A 188 -11.63 -8.39 3.73
N HIS A 189 -11.64 -8.62 5.04
CA HIS A 189 -10.69 -9.50 5.69
C HIS A 189 -10.92 -10.96 5.27
N LEU A 190 -9.86 -11.63 4.84
CA LEU A 190 -9.90 -13.02 4.42
C LEU A 190 -9.45 -13.95 5.55
N LEU A 191 -8.16 -13.90 5.87
CA LEU A 191 -7.53 -14.74 6.88
C LEU A 191 -6.16 -14.17 7.26
N GLY A 192 -5.83 -14.13 8.56
CA GLY A 192 -4.52 -13.64 9.01
C GLY A 192 -4.32 -12.18 8.59
N ASP A 193 -3.27 -11.89 7.83
CA ASP A 193 -3.00 -10.54 7.31
C ASP A 193 -3.53 -10.31 5.89
N LEU A 194 -4.28 -11.28 5.32
CA LEU A 194 -4.82 -11.19 3.96
C LEU A 194 -6.16 -10.44 3.91
N TRP A 195 -6.25 -9.53 2.95
CA TRP A 195 -7.44 -8.77 2.61
C TRP A 195 -7.74 -8.90 1.12
N LEU A 196 -9.03 -9.00 0.80
CA LEU A 196 -9.59 -9.01 -0.55
C LEU A 196 -10.18 -7.66 -0.89
N GLY A 197 -10.39 -7.40 -2.17
CA GLY A 197 -11.12 -6.24 -2.63
C GLY A 197 -10.37 -5.43 -3.67
N GLY A 198 -10.94 -4.27 -3.99
CA GLY A 198 -10.51 -3.43 -5.09
C GLY A 198 -10.16 -2.04 -4.64
N GLY A 199 -9.27 -1.39 -5.39
CA GLY A 199 -8.87 -0.02 -5.12
C GLY A 199 -8.33 0.68 -6.35
N ALA A 200 -8.43 2.00 -6.33
CA ALA A 200 -7.86 2.88 -7.32
C ALA A 200 -7.14 4.04 -6.63
N PHE A 201 -5.89 4.26 -7.00
CA PHE A 201 -5.11 5.45 -6.67
C PHE A 201 -4.79 6.20 -7.95
N ARG A 202 -5.05 7.50 -7.98
CA ARG A 202 -4.85 8.36 -9.16
C ARG A 202 -4.14 9.65 -8.78
N ILE A 203 -3.26 10.08 -9.67
CA ILE A 203 -2.70 11.43 -9.68
C ILE A 203 -2.87 11.98 -11.09
N GLU A 204 -3.64 13.05 -11.22
CA GLU A 204 -3.86 13.70 -12.52
C GLU A 204 -2.56 14.31 -13.06
N ASN A 205 -1.81 15.02 -12.22
CA ASN A 205 -0.60 15.69 -12.66
C ASN A 205 0.41 15.88 -11.51
N VAL A 206 1.69 15.64 -11.79
CA VAL A 206 2.82 16.08 -10.98
C VAL A 206 3.71 16.94 -11.88
N SER A 207 3.99 18.17 -11.47
CA SER A 207 4.91 19.06 -12.17
C SER A 207 6.00 19.54 -11.24
N VAL A 208 7.25 19.43 -11.67
CA VAL A 208 8.42 20.01 -11.01
C VAL A 208 9.01 21.04 -11.95
N ARG A 209 8.98 22.31 -11.55
CA ARG A 209 9.57 23.43 -12.28
C ARG A 209 10.78 23.94 -11.50
N PRO A 210 12.00 23.61 -11.92
CA PRO A 210 13.17 24.21 -11.29
C PRO A 210 13.22 25.71 -11.60
N GLY A 211 13.83 26.50 -10.71
CA GLY A 211 14.00 27.95 -10.87
C GLY A 211 14.85 28.30 -12.10
N ALA A 212 15.71 27.38 -12.54
CA ALA A 212 16.38 27.41 -13.83
C ALA A 212 16.36 26.01 -14.48
N GLY A 213 15.89 25.90 -15.72
CA GLY A 213 15.84 24.65 -16.47
C GLY A 213 14.45 24.40 -17.08
N ALA A 214 14.33 23.26 -17.76
CA ALA A 214 13.05 22.81 -18.30
C ALA A 214 12.26 22.04 -17.23
N PRO A 215 10.92 22.15 -17.22
CA PRO A 215 10.08 21.45 -16.28
C PRO A 215 10.05 19.94 -16.55
N VAL A 216 9.80 19.17 -15.49
CA VAL A 216 9.43 17.75 -15.57
C VAL A 216 7.94 17.64 -15.24
N VAL A 217 7.20 16.92 -16.06
CA VAL A 217 5.75 16.74 -15.88
C VAL A 217 5.39 15.27 -16.03
N LEU A 218 4.66 14.73 -15.06
CA LEU A 218 4.08 13.40 -15.07
C LEU A 218 2.55 13.56 -15.06
N SER A 219 1.86 12.91 -15.99
CA SER A 219 0.42 13.10 -16.20
C SER A 219 -0.32 11.77 -16.22
N GLY A 220 -1.45 11.74 -15.52
CA GLY A 220 -2.39 10.62 -15.52
C GLY A 220 -1.78 9.32 -15.03
N LEU A 221 -1.18 9.34 -13.83
CA LEU A 221 -0.78 8.12 -13.14
C LEU A 221 -2.02 7.49 -12.50
N ALA A 222 -2.26 6.21 -12.78
CA ALA A 222 -3.29 5.46 -12.11
C ALA A 222 -2.78 4.06 -11.74
N ILE A 223 -3.08 3.65 -10.51
CA ILE A 223 -2.82 2.32 -9.98
C ILE A 223 -4.18 1.72 -9.63
N LEU A 224 -4.51 0.58 -10.23
CA LEU A 224 -5.74 -0.16 -9.98
C LEU A 224 -5.36 -1.52 -9.42
N SER A 225 -5.98 -1.92 -8.32
CA SER A 225 -5.80 -3.24 -7.73
C SER A 225 -7.15 -3.91 -7.60
N ASP A 226 -7.16 -5.23 -7.75
CA ASP A 226 -8.32 -6.06 -7.49
C ASP A 226 -7.86 -7.43 -6.97
N SER A 227 -8.55 -7.96 -5.97
CA SER A 227 -8.24 -9.25 -5.37
C SER A 227 -9.53 -9.96 -4.99
N GLU A 228 -9.65 -11.21 -5.40
CA GLU A 228 -10.82 -12.06 -5.14
C GLU A 228 -10.42 -13.44 -4.65
N ALA A 229 -11.27 -14.07 -3.85
CA ALA A 229 -11.05 -15.44 -3.41
C ALA A 229 -12.06 -16.40 -4.02
N HIS A 230 -11.58 -17.57 -4.38
CA HIS A 230 -12.36 -18.69 -4.91
C HIS A 230 -12.12 -19.96 -4.09
N ASP A 231 -12.72 -21.07 -4.51
CA ASP A 231 -12.63 -22.38 -3.85
C ASP A 231 -12.90 -22.30 -2.34
N ASP A 232 -14.09 -21.82 -1.99
CA ASP A 232 -14.51 -21.63 -0.59
C ASP A 232 -13.50 -20.77 0.22
N ARG A 233 -12.96 -19.74 -0.44
CA ARG A 233 -12.01 -18.77 0.14
C ARG A 233 -10.63 -19.36 0.47
N SER A 234 -10.29 -20.52 -0.11
CA SER A 234 -8.99 -21.18 0.10
C SER A 234 -7.92 -20.75 -0.91
N ARG A 235 -8.32 -20.16 -2.04
CA ARG A 235 -7.42 -19.62 -3.06
C ARG A 235 -7.71 -18.15 -3.34
N LEU A 236 -6.67 -17.43 -3.76
CA LEU A 236 -6.66 -16.00 -4.01
C LEU A 236 -6.14 -15.71 -5.43
N ASP A 237 -6.90 -14.90 -6.14
CA ASP A 237 -6.47 -14.23 -7.36
C ASP A 237 -6.28 -12.73 -7.06
N SER A 238 -5.27 -12.12 -7.65
CA SER A 238 -4.98 -10.69 -7.49
C SER A 238 -4.42 -10.10 -8.77
N SER A 239 -4.78 -8.86 -9.05
CA SER A 239 -4.28 -8.08 -10.18
C SER A 239 -3.90 -6.67 -9.75
N LEU A 240 -2.85 -6.14 -10.38
CA LEU A 240 -2.37 -4.78 -10.22
C LEU A 240 -2.08 -4.19 -11.59
N THR A 241 -2.76 -3.10 -11.93
CA THR A 241 -2.53 -2.36 -13.17
C THR A 241 -1.97 -0.98 -12.84
N VAL A 242 -0.78 -0.67 -13.36
CA VAL A 242 -0.16 0.65 -13.28
C VAL A 242 -0.15 1.27 -14.68
N THR A 243 -0.75 2.45 -14.80
CA THR A 243 -0.77 3.22 -16.05
C THR A 243 -0.20 4.60 -15.85
N LEU A 244 0.48 5.11 -16.87
CA LEU A 244 0.91 6.49 -16.95
C LEU A 244 0.59 7.02 -18.34
N SER A 245 -0.08 8.17 -18.42
CA SER A 245 -0.46 8.74 -19.73
C SER A 245 0.74 9.36 -20.43
N GLU A 246 1.51 10.18 -19.72
CA GLU A 246 2.68 10.86 -20.27
C GLU A 246 3.68 11.24 -19.17
N LEU A 247 4.96 11.14 -19.48
CA LEU A 247 6.08 11.71 -18.75
C LEU A 247 6.84 12.65 -19.70
N THR A 248 6.72 13.96 -19.46
CA THR A 248 7.49 14.98 -20.17
C THR A 248 8.79 15.27 -19.41
N LEU A 249 9.91 15.03 -20.07
CA LEU A 249 11.25 15.38 -19.62
C LEU A 249 11.86 16.42 -20.58
N PRO A 250 12.95 17.12 -20.19
CA PRO A 250 13.63 18.07 -21.08
C PRO A 250 14.05 17.49 -22.43
N GLN A 251 14.34 16.18 -22.47
CA GLN A 251 14.76 15.45 -23.66
C GLN A 251 13.60 14.94 -24.54
N GLY A 252 12.36 14.98 -24.06
CA GLY A 252 11.20 14.47 -24.80
C GLY A 252 10.07 13.96 -23.92
N SER A 253 8.98 13.56 -24.57
CA SER A 253 7.83 12.90 -23.94
C SER A 253 7.93 11.38 -24.06
N TYR A 254 7.57 10.70 -22.99
CA TYR A 254 7.46 9.25 -22.88
C TYR A 254 6.02 8.92 -22.48
N GLY A 255 5.51 7.78 -22.90
CA GLY A 255 4.14 7.37 -22.61
C GLY A 255 3.26 7.24 -23.86
N PRO A 256 2.16 6.50 -23.77
CA PRO A 256 1.63 5.90 -22.55
C PRO A 256 2.46 4.70 -22.04
N HIS A 257 2.42 4.49 -20.73
CA HIS A 257 2.98 3.31 -20.07
C HIS A 257 1.85 2.49 -19.44
N HIS A 258 1.99 1.17 -19.50
CA HIS A 258 1.02 0.22 -19.01
C HIS A 258 1.75 -1.00 -18.48
N VAL A 259 1.53 -1.34 -17.23
CA VAL A 259 2.09 -2.53 -16.57
C VAL A 259 0.95 -3.24 -15.85
N GLU A 260 0.67 -4.47 -16.25
CA GLU A 260 -0.22 -5.39 -15.55
C GLU A 260 0.64 -6.42 -14.83
N PHE A 261 0.30 -6.66 -13.57
CA PHE A 261 0.76 -7.78 -12.77
C PHE A 261 -0.46 -8.61 -12.37
N VAL A 262 -0.33 -9.93 -12.43
CA VAL A 262 -1.36 -10.87 -12.00
C VAL A 262 -0.75 -11.97 -11.14
N LEU A 263 -1.55 -12.45 -10.21
CA LEU A 263 -1.30 -13.58 -9.34
C LEU A 263 -2.56 -14.42 -9.34
N HIS A 264 -2.42 -15.72 -9.63
CA HIS A 264 -3.52 -16.66 -9.68
C HIS A 264 -3.27 -17.85 -8.76
N ASP A 265 -4.37 -18.37 -8.22
CA ASP A 265 -4.46 -19.61 -7.45
C ASP A 265 -3.60 -19.65 -6.18
N LEU A 266 -3.24 -18.50 -5.59
CA LEU A 266 -2.43 -18.48 -4.38
C LEU A 266 -3.19 -19.10 -3.19
N GLU A 267 -2.66 -20.19 -2.63
CA GLU A 267 -3.29 -20.86 -1.48
C GLU A 267 -3.12 -20.06 -0.19
N VAL A 268 -4.26 -19.68 0.39
CA VAL A 268 -4.40 -18.69 1.44
C VAL A 268 -3.67 -19.10 2.73
N HIS A 269 -3.77 -20.37 3.14
CA HIS A 269 -3.12 -20.82 4.38
C HIS A 269 -1.60 -20.89 4.25
N SER A 270 -1.08 -21.36 3.11
CA SER A 270 0.35 -21.48 2.86
C SER A 270 0.98 -20.12 2.72
N TRP A 271 0.32 -19.18 2.03
CA TRP A 271 0.77 -17.79 2.00
C TRP A 271 0.79 -17.14 3.38
N ASN A 272 -0.26 -17.33 4.19
CA ASN A 272 -0.29 -16.78 5.53
C ASN A 272 0.86 -17.35 6.41
N ARG A 273 1.18 -18.65 6.29
CA ARG A 273 2.36 -19.23 6.96
C ARG A 273 3.66 -18.59 6.49
N PHE A 274 3.80 -18.35 5.18
CA PHE A 274 4.97 -17.71 4.59
C PHE A 274 5.14 -16.26 5.05
N SER A 275 4.07 -15.47 5.00
CA SER A 275 4.06 -14.09 5.47
C SER A 275 4.43 -13.97 6.95
N ASN A 276 3.88 -14.85 7.81
CA ASN A 276 4.25 -14.91 9.22
C ASN A 276 5.73 -15.23 9.44
N ALA A 277 6.32 -16.15 8.65
CA ALA A 277 7.74 -16.46 8.72
C ALA A 277 8.61 -15.25 8.30
N LEU A 278 8.17 -14.48 7.30
CA LEU A 278 8.85 -13.26 6.87
C LEU A 278 8.79 -12.16 7.94
N THR A 279 7.64 -11.97 8.59
CA THR A 279 7.49 -11.05 9.73
C THR A 279 8.39 -11.47 10.89
N GLY A 280 8.51 -12.78 11.16
CA GLY A 280 9.47 -13.32 12.12
C GLY A 280 10.92 -12.91 11.82
N LEU A 281 11.32 -12.91 10.53
CA LEU A 281 12.65 -12.48 10.10
C LEU A 281 12.87 -10.98 10.29
N GLN A 282 11.87 -10.16 9.98
CA GLN A 282 11.94 -8.70 10.21
C GLN A 282 12.06 -8.37 11.70
N ASN A 283 11.30 -9.05 12.55
CA ASN A 283 11.36 -8.87 14.00
C ASN A 283 12.75 -9.23 14.57
N LEU A 284 13.41 -10.25 14.03
CA LEU A 284 14.80 -10.57 14.38
C LEU A 284 15.76 -9.44 13.99
N ALA A 285 15.56 -8.80 12.85
CA ALA A 285 16.38 -7.67 12.39
C ALA A 285 16.17 -6.40 13.22
N LEU A 286 15.00 -6.25 13.85
CA LEU A 286 14.64 -5.12 14.73
C LEU A 286 15.07 -5.33 16.19
N THR A 287 15.56 -6.52 16.56
CA THR A 287 15.98 -6.80 17.93
C THR A 287 17.39 -6.24 18.16
N ASP A 288 17.55 -5.39 19.18
CA ASP A 288 18.86 -4.86 19.59
C ASP A 288 19.77 -6.00 20.10
N GLY A 289 20.83 -6.30 19.36
CA GLY A 289 21.84 -7.33 19.68
C GLY A 289 22.16 -8.25 18.49
N ASP A 290 23.17 -9.12 18.64
CA ASP A 290 23.35 -10.22 17.69
C ASP A 290 22.16 -11.18 17.84
N PRO A 291 21.38 -11.43 16.78
CA PRO A 291 20.28 -12.38 16.86
C PRO A 291 20.83 -13.75 17.28
N ASP A 292 20.12 -14.39 18.20
CA ASP A 292 20.45 -15.76 18.61
C ASP A 292 20.48 -16.64 17.35
N VAL A 293 21.64 -17.26 17.09
CA VAL A 293 21.88 -18.11 15.91
C VAL A 293 20.85 -19.24 15.84
N GLU A 294 20.37 -19.74 16.99
CA GLU A 294 19.32 -20.76 17.04
C GLU A 294 17.95 -20.19 16.61
N ALA A 295 17.63 -18.96 17.02
CA ALA A 295 16.42 -18.28 16.62
C ALA A 295 16.42 -17.94 15.11
N GLN A 296 17.55 -17.45 14.60
CA GLN A 296 17.73 -17.20 13.18
C GLN A 296 17.62 -18.50 12.36
N ALA A 297 18.26 -19.58 12.80
CA ALA A 297 18.16 -20.87 12.12
C ALA A 297 16.72 -21.40 12.07
N ARG A 298 15.95 -21.24 13.16
CA ARG A 298 14.53 -21.64 13.20
C ARG A 298 13.67 -20.84 12.23
N VAL A 299 13.80 -19.51 12.22
CA VAL A 299 13.04 -18.65 11.30
C VAL A 299 13.39 -18.96 9.84
N MET A 300 14.67 -19.20 9.55
CA MET A 300 15.08 -19.62 8.20
C MET A 300 14.49 -20.98 7.80
N GLN A 301 14.43 -21.95 8.72
CA GLN A 301 13.79 -23.25 8.45
C GLN A 301 12.28 -23.10 8.21
N GLU A 302 11.60 -22.29 9.01
CA GLU A 302 10.17 -21.99 8.84
C GLU A 302 9.89 -21.26 7.51
N LEU A 303 10.76 -20.33 7.11
CA LEU A 303 10.69 -19.65 5.82
C LEU A 303 10.86 -20.63 4.65
N MET A 304 11.86 -21.50 4.71
CA MET A 304 12.08 -22.51 3.66
C MET A 304 10.93 -23.52 3.59
N ALA A 305 10.36 -23.94 4.73
CA ALA A 305 9.22 -24.84 4.77
C ALA A 305 7.95 -24.18 4.23
N SER A 306 7.67 -22.94 4.64
CA SER A 306 6.50 -22.20 4.14
C SER A 306 6.60 -21.86 2.65
N PHE A 307 7.80 -21.56 2.13
CA PHE A 307 8.01 -21.42 0.69
C PHE A 307 7.69 -22.71 -0.07
N GLN A 308 8.14 -23.88 0.43
CA GLN A 308 7.78 -25.18 -0.15
C GLN A 308 6.27 -25.41 -0.15
N ASP A 309 5.56 -24.96 0.88
CA ASP A 309 4.12 -25.10 0.97
C ASP A 309 3.40 -24.27 -0.08
N VAL A 310 3.81 -23.01 -0.25
CA VAL A 310 3.26 -22.12 -1.29
C VAL A 310 3.51 -22.72 -2.67
N ALA A 311 4.73 -23.16 -2.95
CA ALA A 311 5.05 -23.80 -4.22
C ALA A 311 4.24 -25.08 -4.43
N ALA A 312 4.16 -25.95 -3.42
CA ALA A 312 3.43 -27.21 -3.53
C ALA A 312 1.92 -27.04 -3.71
N ALA A 313 1.32 -25.94 -3.25
CA ALA A 313 -0.10 -25.66 -3.44
C ALA A 313 -0.45 -25.21 -4.87
N GLY A 314 0.56 -24.86 -5.66
CA GLY A 314 0.45 -24.33 -7.01
C GLY A 314 0.04 -22.86 -7.05
N PHE A 315 0.61 -22.10 -7.98
CA PHE A 315 0.30 -20.71 -8.24
C PHE A 315 0.76 -20.31 -9.64
N SER A 316 0.18 -19.24 -10.21
CA SER A 316 0.77 -18.51 -11.34
C SER A 316 1.01 -17.06 -10.95
N LEU A 317 2.14 -16.49 -11.36
CA LEU A 317 2.41 -15.06 -11.27
C LEU A 317 2.91 -14.56 -12.61
N GLY A 318 2.58 -13.33 -12.97
CA GLY A 318 3.00 -12.82 -14.26
C GLY A 318 2.84 -11.33 -14.42
N PHE A 319 3.47 -10.85 -15.48
CA PHE A 319 3.29 -9.55 -16.10
C PHE A 319 2.72 -9.79 -17.50
N PRO A 320 1.39 -10.01 -17.64
CA PRO A 320 0.77 -10.32 -18.93
C PRO A 320 0.87 -9.17 -19.93
N ARG A 321 1.15 -7.96 -19.44
CA ARG A 321 1.37 -6.80 -20.28
C ARG A 321 2.30 -5.79 -19.65
N VAL A 322 3.47 -5.59 -20.25
CA VAL A 322 4.34 -4.45 -20.02
C VAL A 322 4.48 -3.71 -21.34
N SER A 323 4.06 -2.46 -21.40
CA SER A 323 4.12 -1.59 -22.57
C SER A 323 4.65 -0.23 -22.16
N LEU A 324 5.85 0.12 -22.62
CA LEU A 324 6.49 1.39 -22.33
C LEU A 324 6.77 2.12 -23.65
N ALA A 325 5.97 3.14 -23.98
CA ALA A 325 6.21 3.95 -25.16
C ALA A 325 7.34 4.97 -24.94
N THR A 326 8.38 4.92 -25.78
CA THR A 326 9.47 5.91 -25.82
C THR A 326 9.48 6.64 -27.17
N PRO A 327 10.20 7.77 -27.30
CA PRO A 327 10.40 8.44 -28.58
C PRO A 327 10.98 7.53 -29.69
N GLU A 328 11.79 6.55 -29.30
CA GLU A 328 12.46 5.60 -30.20
C GLU A 328 11.55 4.41 -30.58
N GLY A 329 10.43 4.25 -29.88
CA GLY A 329 9.42 3.22 -30.13
C GLY A 329 8.94 2.54 -28.84
N GLU A 330 7.97 1.64 -28.99
CA GLU A 330 7.39 0.94 -27.84
C GLU A 330 8.26 -0.25 -27.42
N VAL A 331 8.57 -0.34 -26.12
CA VAL A 331 9.08 -1.54 -25.47
C VAL A 331 7.90 -2.37 -25.00
N ARG A 332 7.88 -3.65 -25.35
CA ARG A 332 6.87 -4.62 -24.91
C ARG A 332 7.54 -5.77 -24.18
N ALA A 333 6.96 -6.20 -23.07
CA ALA A 333 7.34 -7.43 -22.42
C ALA A 333 6.12 -8.15 -21.86
N GLU A 334 6.19 -9.47 -21.85
CA GLU A 334 5.23 -10.37 -21.22
C GLU A 334 6.05 -11.42 -20.47
N ALA A 335 5.68 -11.72 -19.23
CA ALA A 335 6.37 -12.73 -18.45
C ALA A 335 5.35 -13.48 -17.60
N GLU A 336 5.45 -14.79 -17.54
CA GLU A 336 4.61 -15.61 -16.66
C GLU A 336 5.46 -16.73 -16.08
N VAL A 337 5.21 -17.02 -14.81
CA VAL A 337 5.81 -18.12 -14.08
C VAL A 337 4.70 -18.87 -13.39
N HIS A 338 4.62 -20.16 -13.67
CA HIS A 338 3.63 -21.06 -13.11
C HIS A 338 4.33 -22.22 -12.40
N HIS A 339 3.85 -22.50 -11.19
CA HIS A 339 4.20 -23.68 -10.44
C HIS A 339 2.94 -24.53 -10.26
N PRO A 340 2.93 -25.81 -10.69
CA PRO A 340 1.76 -26.68 -10.53
C PRO A 340 1.59 -27.13 -9.07
N GLU A 341 0.41 -27.62 -8.73
CA GLU A 341 0.20 -28.32 -7.46
C GLU A 341 1.02 -29.63 -7.43
N LEU A 342 1.63 -29.91 -6.28
CA LEU A 342 2.48 -31.08 -6.06
C LEU A 342 1.83 -32.11 -5.16
N THR A 343 2.10 -33.38 -5.44
CA THR A 343 1.78 -34.46 -4.50
C THR A 343 2.66 -34.39 -3.24
N PRO A 344 2.24 -35.01 -2.12
CA PRO A 344 3.04 -35.05 -0.90
C PRO A 344 4.45 -35.63 -1.09
N ASP A 345 4.59 -36.63 -1.96
CA ASP A 345 5.88 -37.27 -2.27
C ASP A 345 6.80 -36.32 -3.08
N GLU A 346 6.23 -35.53 -4.00
CA GLU A 346 6.97 -34.52 -4.77
C GLU A 346 7.39 -33.34 -3.89
N ARG A 347 6.50 -32.87 -3.00
CA ARG A 347 6.79 -31.80 -2.02
C ARG A 347 7.94 -32.17 -1.09
N ALA A 348 8.05 -33.43 -0.68
CA ALA A 348 9.12 -33.89 0.21
C ALA A 348 10.53 -33.83 -0.44
N ALA A 349 10.59 -33.71 -1.77
CA ALA A 349 11.83 -33.61 -2.52
C ALA A 349 12.04 -32.18 -3.05
N MET A 350 12.75 -31.35 -2.29
CA MET A 350 13.02 -29.93 -2.64
C MET A 350 13.50 -29.73 -4.09
N LEU A 351 14.33 -30.64 -4.61
CA LEU A 351 14.81 -30.57 -6.00
C LEU A 351 13.66 -30.67 -7.02
N LEU A 352 12.63 -31.47 -6.72
CA LEU A 352 11.47 -31.64 -7.61
C LEU A 352 10.57 -30.41 -7.62
N VAL A 353 10.50 -29.65 -6.51
CA VAL A 353 9.74 -28.39 -6.43
C VAL A 353 10.27 -27.43 -7.50
N MET A 354 11.58 -27.17 -7.50
CA MET A 354 12.17 -26.26 -8.48
C MET A 354 12.08 -26.79 -9.92
N GLN A 355 12.11 -28.11 -10.13
CA GLN A 355 11.95 -28.71 -11.47
C GLN A 355 10.56 -28.52 -12.05
N ARG A 356 9.53 -28.36 -11.23
CA ARG A 356 8.15 -28.18 -11.71
C ARG A 356 7.82 -26.74 -12.07
N LEU A 357 8.72 -25.81 -11.81
CA LEU A 357 8.58 -24.43 -12.25
C LEU A 357 8.60 -24.35 -13.78
N SER A 358 7.59 -23.69 -14.32
CA SER A 358 7.44 -23.42 -15.75
C SER A 358 7.23 -21.93 -15.98
N GLY A 359 7.50 -21.44 -17.18
CA GLY A 359 7.23 -20.05 -17.49
C GLY A 359 7.62 -19.64 -18.90
N ASN A 360 7.25 -18.43 -19.25
CA ASN A 360 7.63 -17.78 -20.50
C ASN A 360 8.04 -16.33 -20.23
N LEU A 361 8.91 -15.82 -21.08
CA LEU A 361 9.34 -14.44 -21.10
C LEU A 361 9.49 -14.03 -22.56
N ASP A 362 8.71 -13.04 -22.96
CA ASP A 362 8.81 -12.39 -24.25
C ASP A 362 9.18 -10.93 -24.03
N LEU A 363 10.23 -10.47 -24.70
CA LEU A 363 10.71 -9.10 -24.63
C LEU A 363 10.97 -8.59 -26.04
N SER A 364 10.51 -7.38 -26.31
CA SER A 364 10.73 -6.69 -27.58
C SER A 364 10.98 -5.21 -27.34
N LEU A 365 12.14 -4.71 -27.75
CA LEU A 365 12.49 -3.29 -27.64
C LEU A 365 13.04 -2.74 -28.97
N PRO A 366 12.85 -1.45 -29.26
CA PRO A 366 13.45 -0.82 -30.45
C PRO A 366 14.98 -0.84 -30.36
N LEU A 367 15.66 -1.19 -31.46
CA LEU A 367 17.12 -1.15 -31.52
C LEU A 367 17.66 0.26 -31.29
N ALA A 368 16.97 1.28 -31.83
CA ALA A 368 17.32 2.68 -31.66
C ALA A 368 17.41 3.09 -30.19
N LEU A 369 16.62 2.47 -29.30
CA LEU A 369 16.70 2.70 -27.86
C LEU A 369 18.04 2.22 -27.27
N ALA A 370 18.53 1.05 -27.71
CA ALA A 370 19.84 0.56 -27.28
C ALA A 370 21.00 1.38 -27.89
N GLU A 371 20.81 1.99 -29.05
CA GLU A 371 21.83 2.82 -29.71
C GLU A 371 21.93 4.22 -29.10
N GLU A 372 20.79 4.85 -28.82
CA GLU A 372 20.70 6.22 -28.31
C GLU A 372 21.14 6.33 -26.84
N TYR A 373 20.91 5.30 -26.02
CA TYR A 373 21.21 5.32 -24.59
C TYR A 373 22.37 4.37 -24.23
N PRO A 374 23.62 4.86 -24.07
CA PRO A 374 24.79 4.02 -23.81
C PRO A 374 24.70 3.18 -22.54
N ALA A 375 24.03 3.69 -21.50
CA ALA A 375 23.81 2.96 -20.25
C ALA A 375 22.97 1.69 -20.48
N LEU A 376 21.89 1.81 -21.25
CA LEU A 376 21.06 0.66 -21.63
C LEU A 376 21.86 -0.30 -22.50
N ARG A 377 22.61 0.20 -23.51
CA ARG A 377 23.47 -0.64 -24.35
C ARG A 377 24.44 -1.50 -23.56
N MET A 378 25.04 -0.93 -22.51
CA MET A 378 25.97 -1.65 -21.65
C MET A 378 25.30 -2.78 -20.86
N GLN A 379 24.04 -2.61 -20.47
CA GLN A 379 23.24 -3.65 -19.81
C GLN A 379 22.81 -4.75 -20.79
N LEU A 380 22.48 -4.38 -22.04
CA LEU A 380 22.04 -5.33 -23.06
C LEU A 380 23.19 -6.07 -23.75
N ALA A 381 24.39 -5.49 -23.78
CA ALA A 381 25.53 -6.04 -24.51
C ALA A 381 25.89 -7.49 -24.14
N PRO A 382 25.87 -7.92 -22.86
CA PRO A 382 26.07 -9.32 -22.52
C PRO A 382 25.02 -10.24 -23.11
N LEU A 383 23.74 -9.84 -23.08
CA LEU A 383 22.62 -10.63 -23.60
C LEU A 383 22.69 -10.78 -25.12
N ILE A 384 23.05 -9.70 -25.82
CA ILE A 384 23.26 -9.72 -27.27
C ILE A 384 24.45 -10.62 -27.63
N LYS A 385 25.57 -10.50 -26.90
CA LYS A 385 26.77 -11.31 -27.14
C LYS A 385 26.55 -12.81 -26.88
N GLN A 386 25.69 -13.14 -25.93
CA GLN A 386 25.33 -14.51 -25.58
C GLN A 386 24.22 -15.08 -26.47
N GLY A 387 23.70 -14.31 -27.44
CA GLY A 387 22.60 -14.76 -28.32
C GLY A 387 21.22 -14.77 -27.66
N LEU A 388 21.10 -14.26 -26.43
CA LEU A 388 19.84 -14.21 -25.68
C LEU A 388 18.92 -13.10 -26.20
N LEU A 389 19.50 -11.96 -26.60
CA LEU A 389 18.79 -10.91 -27.34
C LEU A 389 19.23 -10.97 -28.81
N VAL A 390 18.27 -11.19 -29.70
CA VAL A 390 18.52 -11.29 -31.14
C VAL A 390 17.96 -10.04 -31.82
N GLN A 391 18.66 -9.55 -32.83
CA GLN A 391 18.18 -8.46 -33.65
C GLN A 391 17.26 -8.98 -34.77
N GLU A 392 16.01 -8.55 -34.78
CA GLU A 392 15.02 -8.82 -35.81
C GLU A 392 14.60 -7.50 -36.45
N GLY A 393 15.24 -7.16 -37.58
CA GLY A 393 15.02 -5.88 -38.25
C GLY A 393 15.48 -4.70 -37.40
N ASP A 394 14.54 -3.82 -37.04
CA ASP A 394 14.74 -2.62 -36.22
C ASP A 394 14.48 -2.86 -34.73
N ARG A 395 14.32 -4.12 -34.30
CA ARG A 395 14.03 -4.48 -32.91
C ARG A 395 15.03 -5.50 -32.36
N LEU A 396 15.21 -5.47 -31.05
CA LEU A 396 15.85 -6.53 -30.29
C LEU A 396 14.74 -7.35 -29.62
N THR A 397 14.78 -8.66 -29.81
CA THR A 397 13.79 -9.60 -29.28
C THR A 397 14.45 -10.69 -28.44
N LEU A 398 13.71 -11.16 -27.43
CA LEU A 398 14.02 -12.34 -26.64
C LEU A 398 12.72 -13.10 -26.45
N ALA A 399 12.73 -14.38 -26.80
CA ALA A 399 11.68 -15.32 -26.45
C ALA A 399 12.31 -16.44 -25.65
N ALA A 400 11.87 -16.61 -24.41
CA ALA A 400 12.39 -17.60 -23.48
C ALA A 400 11.27 -18.43 -22.87
N THR A 401 11.50 -19.73 -22.72
CA THR A 401 10.60 -20.65 -22.01
C THR A 401 11.39 -21.40 -20.95
N LEU A 402 10.82 -21.52 -19.75
CA LEU A 402 11.36 -22.32 -18.66
C LEU A 402 10.52 -23.59 -18.52
N ALA A 403 11.18 -24.75 -18.52
CA ALA A 403 10.59 -26.03 -18.16
C ALA A 403 11.68 -26.96 -17.63
N ASP A 404 11.41 -27.72 -16.56
CA ASP A 404 12.31 -28.75 -16.03
C ASP A 404 13.74 -28.25 -15.72
N LEU A 405 13.86 -27.03 -15.17
CA LEU A 405 15.13 -26.30 -14.94
C LEU A 405 15.95 -26.00 -16.22
N VAL A 406 15.34 -26.10 -17.39
CA VAL A 406 15.94 -25.71 -18.66
C VAL A 406 15.26 -24.45 -19.16
N VAL A 407 16.05 -23.42 -19.40
CA VAL A 407 15.59 -22.21 -20.09
C VAL A 407 15.96 -22.37 -21.56
N THR A 408 14.97 -22.42 -22.44
CA THR A 408 15.18 -22.33 -23.88
C THR A 408 15.05 -20.88 -24.29
N VAL A 409 16.12 -20.27 -24.81
CA VAL A 409 16.12 -18.89 -25.31
C VAL A 409 16.38 -18.88 -26.80
N ASN A 410 15.45 -18.35 -27.59
CA ASN A 410 15.54 -18.29 -29.06
C ASN A 410 15.88 -19.65 -29.72
N GLY A 411 15.47 -20.76 -29.10
CA GLY A 411 15.72 -22.13 -29.56
C GLY A 411 17.01 -22.80 -29.03
N GLU A 412 17.83 -22.10 -28.25
CA GLU A 412 19.00 -22.66 -27.57
C GLU A 412 18.70 -23.02 -26.11
N GLU A 413 19.14 -24.19 -25.64
CA GLU A 413 18.88 -24.68 -24.29
C GLU A 413 20.00 -24.28 -23.31
N PHE A 414 19.60 -23.69 -22.18
CA PHE A 414 20.48 -23.29 -21.08
C PHE A 414 20.00 -23.98 -19.79
N PRO A 415 20.77 -24.94 -19.24
CA PRO A 415 20.42 -25.55 -17.96
C PRO A 415 20.64 -24.55 -16.83
N LEU A 416 19.64 -24.38 -15.97
CA LEU A 416 19.79 -23.61 -14.74
C LEU A 416 20.54 -24.46 -13.71
N PRO A 417 21.51 -23.87 -12.97
CA PRO A 417 22.10 -24.56 -11.85
C PRO A 417 21.00 -24.84 -10.80
N PRO A 418 21.01 -26.02 -10.14
CA PRO A 418 20.15 -26.24 -9.00
C PRO A 418 20.51 -25.20 -7.94
N VAL A 419 19.55 -24.32 -7.62
CA VAL A 419 19.71 -23.35 -6.55
C VAL A 419 19.56 -24.14 -5.24
N LEU A 420 20.67 -24.28 -4.51
CA LEU A 420 20.74 -25.02 -3.23
C LEU A 420 20.37 -24.15 -2.05
#